data_AF-A0A1E3HYE4-F1
#
_entry.id   AF-A0A1E3HYE4-F1
#
_cell.length_a   1.000
_cell.length_b   1.000
_cell.length_c   1.000
_cell.angle_alpha   90.00
_cell.angle_beta   90.00
_cell.angle_gamma   90.00
#
_symmetry.space_group_name_H-M   'P 1'
#
loop_
_entity.id
_entity.type
_entity.pdbx_description
1 polymer ?
#
loop_
_entity_poly.entity_id
_entity_poly.type
_entity_poly.pdbx_seq_one_letter_code
_entity_poly.pdbx_strand_id
1 'polypeptide(L)'
;MDTEFPGIVARPIGNFKTGSDYHFQTMRCNVDMLKIIQLGITLCDENGDSPEVSTYQFNFAFSLSEDMFAPDSIDLLKTSGIDFKRNEEEGIDIEYFGELLITSGLVLFENIKWVSFHSGYDFGYLLKVLTCEPLPADETDFFRLLFIWFPCIYDIKHIVRSIKTLRGGLQEIAESLGVKRIGPQHQAGSDSLLTAAVFFRIQTIYFDGHLSDDYYKNYLYGFSSGRLGKNSPATHGDNLVLVDKPY
;
A
#
# COMPACT_ATOMS: atom_id res chain seq x y z
N MET A 1 -2.28 0.50 -6.05
CA MET A 1 -3.21 -0.14 -5.09
C MET A 1 -3.25 0.70 -3.83
N ASP A 2 -4.39 0.71 -3.16
CA ASP A 2 -4.59 1.31 -1.84
C ASP A 2 -5.69 0.52 -1.08
N THR A 3 -5.73 0.61 0.26
CA THR A 3 -6.78 -0.04 1.07
C THR A 3 -7.39 0.92 2.09
N GLU A 4 -8.68 0.71 2.40
CA GLU A 4 -9.34 1.37 3.53
C GLU A 4 -9.68 0.34 4.60
N PHE A 5 -9.41 0.67 5.85
CA PHE A 5 -9.56 -0.22 6.99
C PHE A 5 -9.85 0.59 8.27
N PRO A 6 -10.34 -0.03 9.36
CA PRO A 6 -10.90 0.71 10.49
C PRO A 6 -9.84 1.24 11.48
N GLY A 7 -8.69 1.68 10.96
CA GLY A 7 -7.63 2.32 11.73
C GLY A 7 -6.80 1.38 12.59
N ILE A 8 -6.43 1.86 13.77
CA ILE A 8 -5.55 1.20 14.74
C ILE A 8 -6.25 1.23 16.09
N VAL A 9 -6.52 0.07 16.67
CA VAL A 9 -7.23 -0.09 17.96
C VAL A 9 -6.30 -0.55 19.09
N ALA A 10 -5.13 -1.08 18.76
CA ALA A 10 -4.19 -1.60 19.76
C ALA A 10 -2.75 -1.19 19.50
N ARG A 11 -1.97 -1.17 20.58
CA ARG A 11 -0.51 -1.07 20.55
C ARG A 11 0.08 -2.28 21.27
N PRO A 12 1.08 -2.95 20.70
CA PRO A 12 1.68 -4.11 21.33
C PRO A 12 2.46 -3.67 22.57
N ILE A 13 2.33 -4.44 23.66
CA ILE A 13 3.06 -4.22 24.91
C ILE A 13 4.23 -5.20 24.94
N GLY A 14 5.44 -4.71 25.14
CA GLY A 14 6.63 -5.55 25.20
C GLY A 14 7.93 -4.77 24.97
N ASN A 15 9.04 -5.50 24.94
CA ASN A 15 10.34 -4.96 24.58
C ASN A 15 10.60 -5.18 23.09
N PHE A 16 10.80 -4.10 22.35
CA PHE A 16 11.08 -4.12 20.91
C PHE A 16 12.54 -3.77 20.66
N LYS A 17 13.15 -4.46 19.69
CA LYS A 17 14.59 -4.28 19.41
C LYS A 17 14.88 -2.96 18.72
N THR A 18 13.96 -2.49 17.87
CA THR A 18 14.09 -1.26 17.07
C THR A 18 12.73 -0.59 16.89
N GLY A 19 12.73 0.64 16.38
CA GLY A 19 11.49 1.32 15.97
C GLY A 19 10.77 0.59 14.81
N SER A 20 11.51 -0.03 13.88
CA SER A 20 10.94 -0.86 12.80
C SER A 20 10.19 -2.06 13.36
N ASP A 21 10.80 -2.75 14.32
CA ASP A 21 10.19 -3.91 15.00
C ASP A 21 8.90 -3.51 15.73
N TYR A 22 8.91 -2.36 16.42
CA TYR A 22 7.68 -1.82 17.03
C TYR A 22 6.60 -1.48 15.99
N HIS A 23 6.96 -0.85 14.87
CA HIS A 23 6.02 -0.55 13.79
C HIS A 23 5.44 -1.82 13.17
N PHE A 24 6.27 -2.82 12.91
CA PHE A 24 5.84 -4.11 12.39
C PHE A 24 4.89 -4.82 13.37
N GLN A 25 5.23 -4.92 14.65
CA GLN A 25 4.36 -5.56 15.64
C GLN A 25 3.04 -4.80 15.82
N THR A 26 3.05 -3.47 15.65
CA THR A 26 1.83 -2.66 15.67
C THR A 26 0.96 -2.95 14.44
N MET A 27 1.55 -3.02 13.25
CA MET A 27 0.83 -3.39 12.03
C MET A 27 0.26 -4.81 12.14
N ARG A 28 1.09 -5.78 12.52
CA ARG A 28 0.71 -7.19 12.68
C ARG A 28 -0.51 -7.35 13.58
N CYS A 29 -0.46 -6.81 14.80
CA CYS A 29 -1.54 -7.00 15.75
C CYS A 29 -2.87 -6.38 15.29
N ASN A 30 -2.82 -5.21 14.65
CA ASN A 30 -4.05 -4.56 14.16
C ASN A 30 -4.59 -5.25 12.91
N VAL A 31 -3.75 -5.62 11.95
CA VAL A 31 -4.18 -6.34 10.75
C VAL A 31 -4.79 -7.69 11.11
N ASP A 32 -4.22 -8.42 12.07
CA ASP A 32 -4.78 -9.71 12.51
C ASP A 32 -6.18 -9.55 13.13
N MET A 33 -6.40 -8.49 13.91
CA MET A 33 -7.65 -8.24 14.63
C MET A 33 -8.75 -7.59 13.79
N LEU A 34 -8.38 -6.74 12.84
CA LEU A 34 -9.31 -5.89 12.11
C LEU A 34 -9.64 -6.49 10.74
N LYS A 35 -10.78 -6.07 10.17
CA LYS A 35 -11.21 -6.43 8.82
C LYS A 35 -10.95 -5.28 7.86
N ILE A 36 -10.51 -5.60 6.65
CA ILE A 36 -10.41 -4.65 5.54
C ILE A 36 -11.83 -4.20 5.11
N ILE A 37 -11.98 -2.95 4.69
CA ILE A 37 -13.26 -2.36 4.27
C ILE A 37 -13.29 -2.17 2.75
N GLN A 38 -12.21 -1.62 2.17
CA GLN A 38 -12.07 -1.49 0.72
C GLN A 38 -10.67 -1.84 0.23
N LEU A 39 -10.61 -2.29 -1.02
CA LEU A 39 -9.38 -2.43 -1.80
C LEU A 39 -9.56 -1.75 -3.15
N GLY A 40 -8.60 -0.93 -3.54
CA GLY A 40 -8.55 -0.26 -4.82
C GLY A 40 -7.44 -0.80 -5.69
N ILE A 41 -7.77 -1.29 -6.87
CA ILE A 41 -6.81 -1.73 -7.88
C ILE A 41 -6.99 -0.89 -9.12
N THR A 42 -5.92 -0.20 -9.54
CA THR A 42 -5.84 0.50 -10.82
C THR A 42 -4.83 -0.21 -11.70
N LEU A 43 -5.24 -0.52 -12.93
CA LEU A 43 -4.44 -1.20 -13.95
C LEU A 43 -3.90 -0.18 -14.96
N CYS A 44 -2.59 -0.25 -15.20
CA CYS A 44 -1.87 0.52 -16.21
C CYS A 44 -0.85 -0.40 -16.89
N ASP A 45 -0.47 -0.06 -18.12
CA ASP A 45 0.67 -0.69 -18.79
C ASP A 45 2.00 -0.04 -18.37
N GLU A 46 3.10 -0.43 -19.03
CA GLU A 46 4.44 0.06 -18.74
C GLU A 46 4.67 1.55 -19.05
N ASN A 47 3.80 2.16 -19.86
CA ASN A 47 3.86 3.57 -20.24
C ASN A 47 2.91 4.44 -19.39
N GLY A 48 2.10 3.80 -18.53
CA GLY A 48 1.07 4.47 -17.74
C GLY A 48 -0.25 4.65 -18.49
N ASP A 49 -0.40 4.02 -19.65
CA ASP A 49 -1.67 3.98 -20.37
C ASP A 49 -2.60 2.97 -19.69
N SER A 50 -3.89 3.27 -19.65
CA SER A 50 -4.88 2.46 -18.93
C SER A 50 -6.04 2.06 -19.84
N PRO A 51 -6.68 0.89 -19.59
CA PRO A 51 -7.90 0.52 -20.30
C PRO A 51 -9.05 1.48 -19.95
N GLU A 52 -10.14 1.43 -20.71
CA GLU A 52 -11.32 2.30 -20.50
C GLU A 52 -11.85 2.20 -19.06
N VAL A 53 -11.95 0.99 -18.52
CA VAL A 53 -12.19 0.74 -17.10
C VAL A 53 -10.90 0.28 -16.46
N SER A 54 -10.16 1.23 -15.90
CA SER A 54 -8.84 0.97 -15.30
C SER A 54 -8.88 0.66 -13.81
N THR A 55 -9.90 1.11 -13.11
CA THR A 55 -9.92 1.14 -11.65
C THR A 55 -11.12 0.39 -11.09
N TYR A 56 -10.83 -0.56 -10.20
CA TYR A 56 -11.79 -1.37 -9.48
C TYR A 56 -11.72 -1.05 -7.99
N GLN A 57 -12.87 -0.77 -7.39
CA GLN A 57 -13.03 -0.59 -5.95
C GLN A 57 -13.84 -1.76 -5.40
N PHE A 58 -13.16 -2.67 -4.70
CA PHE A 58 -13.78 -3.79 -4.01
C PHE A 58 -14.25 -3.32 -2.63
N ASN A 59 -15.52 -3.57 -2.31
CA ASN A 59 -16.12 -3.21 -1.03
C ASN A 59 -16.44 -4.50 -0.27
N PHE A 60 -15.81 -4.71 0.88
CA PHE A 60 -15.89 -5.96 1.62
C PHE A 60 -16.99 -5.97 2.66
N ALA A 61 -17.41 -7.17 3.06
CA ALA A 61 -18.35 -7.36 4.17
C ALA A 61 -17.79 -6.78 5.47
N PHE A 62 -18.52 -5.84 6.07
CA PHE A 62 -18.13 -5.17 7.31
C PHE A 62 -19.37 -4.73 8.10
N SER A 63 -19.44 -5.05 9.39
CA SER A 63 -20.55 -4.71 10.28
C SER A 63 -20.10 -3.81 11.43
N LEU A 64 -20.74 -2.65 11.58
CA LEU A 64 -20.47 -1.74 12.69
C LEU A 64 -21.00 -2.25 14.05
N SER A 65 -21.83 -3.30 14.06
CA SER A 65 -22.29 -3.93 15.31
C SER A 65 -21.41 -5.09 15.76
N GLU A 66 -20.76 -5.79 14.83
CA GLU A 66 -19.99 -7.01 15.12
C GLU A 66 -18.47 -6.79 15.08
N ASP A 67 -17.98 -5.93 14.18
CA ASP A 67 -16.55 -5.79 13.90
C ASP A 67 -15.88 -4.72 14.77
N MET A 68 -14.61 -4.94 15.11
CA MET A 68 -13.80 -3.97 15.83
C MET A 68 -13.36 -2.82 14.92
N PHE A 69 -13.33 -1.59 15.48
CA PHE A 69 -12.87 -0.42 14.75
C PHE A 69 -12.41 0.72 15.67
N ALA A 70 -11.60 1.64 15.13
CA ALA A 70 -11.35 2.94 15.72
C ALA A 70 -12.48 3.92 15.33
N PRO A 71 -13.17 4.57 16.29
CA PRO A 71 -14.30 5.47 15.99
C PRO A 71 -13.95 6.60 15.01
N ASP A 72 -12.81 7.27 15.23
CA ASP A 72 -12.36 8.37 14.37
C ASP A 72 -12.15 7.93 12.91
N SER A 73 -11.69 6.70 12.70
CA SER A 73 -11.52 6.14 11.35
C SER A 73 -12.86 5.87 10.68
N ILE A 74 -13.84 5.33 11.39
CA ILE A 74 -15.19 5.13 10.85
C ILE A 74 -15.85 6.46 10.50
N ASP A 75 -15.71 7.49 11.34
CA ASP A 75 -16.28 8.80 11.08
C ASP A 75 -15.66 9.47 9.85
N LEU A 76 -14.33 9.34 9.69
CA LEU A 76 -13.63 9.78 8.48
C LEU A 76 -14.15 9.05 7.23
N LEU A 77 -14.25 7.72 7.29
CA LEU A 77 -14.68 6.89 6.15
C LEU A 77 -16.15 7.15 5.78
N LYS A 78 -17.03 7.35 6.76
CA LYS A 78 -18.42 7.79 6.52
C LYS A 78 -18.47 9.15 5.83
N THR A 79 -17.68 10.11 6.31
CA THR A 79 -17.59 11.45 5.72
C THR A 79 -17.04 11.40 4.29
N SER A 80 -16.18 10.42 4.02
CA SER A 80 -15.58 10.16 2.70
C SER A 80 -16.52 9.40 1.75
N GLY A 81 -17.69 9.00 2.22
CA GLY A 81 -18.77 8.43 1.40
C GLY A 81 -18.86 6.90 1.40
N ILE A 82 -18.24 6.21 2.36
CA ILE A 82 -18.42 4.76 2.52
C ILE A 82 -19.81 4.47 3.10
N ASP A 83 -20.56 3.64 2.39
CA ASP A 83 -21.87 3.16 2.79
C ASP A 83 -21.76 1.84 3.57
N PHE A 84 -21.52 1.95 4.87
CA PHE A 84 -21.38 0.80 5.76
C PHE A 84 -22.62 -0.10 5.80
N LYS A 85 -23.81 0.43 5.50
CA LYS A 85 -25.01 -0.39 5.42
C LYS A 85 -24.92 -1.33 4.21
N ARG A 86 -24.47 -0.83 3.06
CA ARG A 86 -24.22 -1.68 1.89
C ARG A 86 -23.04 -2.62 2.09
N ASN A 87 -22.00 -2.24 2.83
CA ASN A 87 -20.95 -3.18 3.21
C ASN A 87 -21.51 -4.37 4.00
N GLU A 88 -22.44 -4.13 4.92
CA GLU A 88 -23.04 -5.19 5.73
C GLU A 88 -24.02 -6.07 4.92
N GLU A 89 -24.82 -5.48 4.02
CA GLU A 89 -25.85 -6.19 3.26
C GLU A 89 -25.35 -6.84 1.95
N GLU A 90 -24.37 -6.21 1.29
CA GLU A 90 -23.92 -6.52 -0.08
C GLU A 90 -22.39 -6.71 -0.18
N GLY A 91 -21.66 -6.61 0.93
CA GLY A 91 -20.21 -6.64 0.91
C GLY A 91 -19.63 -7.96 0.41
N ILE A 92 -18.49 -7.85 -0.28
CA ILE A 92 -17.77 -9.01 -0.82
C ILE A 92 -17.25 -9.88 0.32
N ASP A 93 -17.50 -11.18 0.23
CA ASP A 93 -16.87 -12.17 1.09
C ASP A 93 -15.35 -12.19 0.84
N ILE A 94 -14.58 -12.00 1.91
CA ILE A 94 -13.14 -11.76 1.80
C ILE A 94 -12.37 -13.03 1.40
N GLU A 95 -12.85 -14.20 1.81
CA GLU A 95 -12.22 -15.49 1.48
C GLU A 95 -12.46 -15.83 0.01
N TYR A 96 -13.69 -15.62 -0.48
CA TYR A 96 -14.03 -15.77 -1.89
C TYR A 96 -13.24 -14.79 -2.78
N PHE A 97 -13.06 -13.54 -2.34
CA PHE A 97 -12.18 -12.60 -3.04
C PHE A 97 -10.73 -13.11 -3.08
N GLY A 98 -10.21 -13.64 -1.97
CA GLY A 98 -8.89 -14.24 -1.89
C GLY A 98 -8.71 -15.37 -2.90
N GLU A 99 -9.66 -16.31 -2.97
CA GLU A 99 -9.67 -17.41 -3.95
C GLU A 99 -9.53 -16.90 -5.39
N LEU A 100 -10.34 -15.90 -5.77
CA LEU A 100 -10.30 -15.32 -7.11
C LEU A 100 -9.00 -14.56 -7.37
N LEU A 101 -8.47 -13.83 -6.39
CA LEU A 101 -7.23 -13.08 -6.54
C LEU A 101 -6.04 -14.01 -6.81
N ILE A 102 -5.95 -15.17 -6.12
CA ILE A 102 -4.88 -16.15 -6.28
C ILE A 102 -4.74 -16.62 -7.73
N THR A 103 -5.87 -16.83 -8.43
CA THR A 103 -5.89 -17.37 -9.80
C THR A 103 -6.03 -16.30 -10.88
N SER A 104 -6.08 -15.02 -10.50
CA SER A 104 -6.31 -13.88 -11.40
C SER A 104 -5.14 -13.54 -12.32
N GLY A 105 -3.91 -13.95 -11.96
CA GLY A 105 -2.68 -13.50 -12.60
C GLY A 105 -2.05 -12.24 -12.01
N LEU A 106 -2.66 -11.61 -11.00
CA LEU A 106 -2.15 -10.38 -10.37
C LEU A 106 -1.09 -10.63 -9.28
N VAL A 107 -1.05 -11.83 -8.71
CA VAL A 107 -0.13 -12.23 -7.63
C VAL A 107 0.72 -13.41 -8.07
N LEU A 108 1.89 -13.63 -7.45
CA LEU A 108 2.86 -14.70 -7.77
C LEU A 108 3.62 -14.54 -9.10
N PHE A 109 3.28 -13.56 -9.94
CA PHE A 109 3.90 -13.35 -11.25
C PHE A 109 4.95 -12.23 -11.23
N GLU A 110 6.18 -12.52 -11.64
CA GLU A 110 7.30 -11.56 -11.64
C GLU A 110 7.12 -10.38 -12.62
N ASN A 111 6.33 -10.58 -13.68
CA ASN A 111 6.05 -9.53 -14.67
C ASN A 111 5.00 -8.52 -14.19
N ILE A 112 4.35 -8.74 -13.04
CA ILE A 112 3.39 -7.81 -12.46
C ILE A 112 4.10 -6.89 -11.46
N LYS A 113 3.93 -5.58 -11.65
CA LYS A 113 4.50 -4.55 -10.78
C LYS A 113 3.42 -3.92 -9.93
N TRP A 114 3.50 -4.12 -8.62
CA TRP A 114 2.59 -3.49 -7.66
C TRP A 114 3.11 -2.11 -7.26
N VAL A 115 2.30 -1.08 -7.49
CA VAL A 115 2.60 0.30 -7.09
C VAL A 115 1.67 0.72 -5.96
N SER A 116 2.23 1.30 -4.90
CA SER A 116 1.51 1.64 -3.67
C SER A 116 2.07 2.90 -3.01
N PHE A 117 1.45 3.35 -1.91
CA PHE A 117 1.92 4.51 -1.14
C PHE A 117 1.85 4.23 0.36
N HIS A 118 2.99 4.21 1.05
CA HIS A 118 3.07 4.01 2.51
C HIS A 118 2.39 2.70 2.96
N SER A 119 2.74 1.62 2.28
CA SER A 119 1.83 0.50 2.06
C SER A 119 1.98 -0.70 2.99
N GLY A 120 2.57 -0.49 4.17
CA GLY A 120 2.80 -1.57 5.13
C GLY A 120 1.51 -2.29 5.55
N TYR A 121 0.48 -1.52 5.88
CA TYR A 121 -0.83 -2.08 6.25
C TYR A 121 -1.55 -2.67 5.05
N ASP A 122 -1.50 -2.02 3.87
CA ASP A 122 -2.16 -2.50 2.66
C ASP A 122 -1.70 -3.92 2.29
N PHE A 123 -0.37 -4.12 2.25
CA PHE A 123 0.21 -5.43 1.99
C PHE A 123 0.03 -6.39 3.17
N GLY A 124 -0.04 -5.90 4.40
CA GLY A 124 -0.46 -6.70 5.55
C GLY A 124 -1.85 -7.32 5.34
N TYR A 125 -2.84 -6.51 4.98
CA TYR A 125 -4.19 -7.00 4.70
C TYR A 125 -4.21 -7.94 3.51
N LEU A 126 -3.60 -7.59 2.39
CA LEU A 126 -3.56 -8.48 1.22
C LEU A 126 -2.89 -9.82 1.53
N LEU A 127 -1.81 -9.81 2.30
CA LEU A 127 -1.15 -11.06 2.68
C LEU A 127 -2.05 -11.93 3.56
N LYS A 128 -2.70 -11.33 4.57
CA LYS A 128 -3.71 -12.01 5.42
C LYS A 128 -4.83 -12.62 4.58
N VAL A 129 -5.34 -11.89 3.59
CA VAL A 129 -6.40 -12.35 2.69
C VAL A 129 -5.94 -13.53 1.83
N LEU A 130 -4.71 -13.48 1.30
CA LEU A 130 -4.17 -14.52 0.43
C LEU A 130 -3.78 -15.79 1.19
N THR A 131 -3.35 -15.66 2.44
CA THR A 131 -2.91 -16.80 3.25
C THR A 131 -4.03 -17.40 4.09
N CYS A 132 -5.11 -16.66 4.34
CA CYS A 132 -6.16 -17.00 5.30
C CYS A 132 -5.59 -17.38 6.69
N GLU A 133 -4.47 -16.79 7.06
CA GLU A 133 -3.71 -17.08 8.29
C GLU A 133 -3.29 -15.77 8.95
N PRO A 134 -3.06 -15.76 10.28
CA PRO A 134 -2.44 -14.64 10.96
C PRO A 134 -1.09 -14.29 10.33
N LEU A 135 -0.75 -13.00 10.34
CA LEU A 135 0.52 -12.54 9.80
C LEU A 135 1.71 -13.16 10.56
N PRO A 136 2.84 -13.46 9.87
CA PRO A 136 4.03 -14.00 10.51
C PRO A 136 4.48 -13.17 11.72
N ALA A 137 4.94 -13.84 12.77
CA ALA A 137 5.33 -13.18 14.03
C ALA A 137 6.58 -12.31 13.89
N ASP A 138 7.47 -12.63 12.96
CA ASP A 138 8.74 -11.95 12.72
C ASP A 138 8.71 -11.14 11.41
N GLU A 139 9.27 -9.93 11.43
CA GLU A 139 9.34 -9.01 10.27
C GLU A 139 10.01 -9.70 9.06
N THR A 140 11.09 -10.44 9.29
CA THR A 140 11.83 -11.16 8.24
C THR A 140 10.96 -12.20 7.54
N ASP A 141 10.17 -12.98 8.29
CA ASP A 141 9.32 -14.01 7.72
C ASP A 141 8.11 -13.42 6.99
N PHE A 142 7.56 -12.32 7.50
CA PHE A 142 6.55 -11.53 6.79
C PHE A 142 7.05 -11.12 5.41
N PHE A 143 8.23 -10.48 5.31
CA PHE A 143 8.75 -10.04 4.02
C PHE A 143 9.16 -11.19 3.10
N ARG A 144 9.69 -12.29 3.65
CA ARG A 144 9.98 -13.51 2.87
C ARG A 144 8.72 -14.05 2.22
N LEU A 145 7.61 -14.10 2.95
CA LEU A 145 6.33 -14.55 2.42
C LEU A 145 5.69 -13.53 1.48
N LEU A 146 5.77 -12.24 1.82
CA LEU A 146 5.25 -11.14 1.02
C LEU A 146 5.83 -11.16 -0.40
N PHE A 147 7.14 -11.32 -0.55
CA PHE A 147 7.79 -11.29 -1.87
C PHE A 147 7.57 -12.56 -2.71
N ILE A 148 7.06 -13.64 -2.12
CA ILE A 148 6.55 -14.77 -2.90
C ILE A 148 5.26 -14.33 -3.59
N TRP A 149 4.32 -13.77 -2.82
CA TRP A 149 3.03 -13.31 -3.33
C TRP A 149 3.12 -12.06 -4.24
N PHE A 150 4.04 -11.16 -3.94
CA PHE A 150 4.23 -9.88 -4.63
C PHE A 150 5.70 -9.70 -4.99
N PRO A 151 6.17 -10.32 -6.09
CA PRO A 151 7.60 -10.33 -6.43
C PRO A 151 8.18 -8.94 -6.77
N CYS A 152 7.34 -8.00 -7.18
CA CYS A 152 7.74 -6.65 -7.54
C CYS A 152 6.80 -5.60 -6.94
N ILE A 153 7.30 -4.86 -5.94
CA ILE A 153 6.59 -3.77 -5.27
C ILE A 153 7.39 -2.46 -5.38
N TYR A 154 6.69 -1.36 -5.67
CA TYR A 154 7.21 0.00 -5.62
C TYR A 154 6.36 0.85 -4.68
N ASP A 155 6.91 1.19 -3.51
CA ASP A 155 6.28 2.10 -2.57
C ASP A 155 6.70 3.54 -2.86
N ILE A 156 5.76 4.36 -3.33
CA ILE A 156 6.00 5.77 -3.66
C ILE A 156 6.54 6.53 -2.44
N LYS A 157 6.06 6.23 -1.23
CA LYS A 157 6.53 6.90 -0.02
C LYS A 157 8.00 6.60 0.26
N HIS A 158 8.47 5.42 -0.12
CA HIS A 158 9.90 5.09 -0.12
C HIS A 158 10.65 5.86 -1.21
N ILE A 159 10.15 5.85 -2.45
CA ILE A 159 10.78 6.52 -3.61
C ILE A 159 10.98 8.02 -3.36
N VAL A 160 9.96 8.73 -2.87
CA VAL A 160 10.05 10.18 -2.65
C VAL A 160 11.06 10.60 -1.59
N ARG A 161 11.58 9.67 -0.76
CA ARG A 161 12.69 9.98 0.17
C ARG A 161 13.96 10.42 -0.56
N SER A 162 14.15 9.94 -1.79
CA SER A 162 15.27 10.36 -2.64
C SER A 162 15.02 11.70 -3.32
N ILE A 163 13.84 12.32 -3.20
CA ILE A 163 13.46 13.54 -3.92
C ILE A 163 13.29 14.69 -2.92
N LYS A 164 14.20 15.68 -2.92
CA LYS A 164 14.20 16.75 -1.90
C LYS A 164 12.90 17.54 -1.82
N THR A 165 12.27 17.74 -2.97
CA THR A 165 11.12 18.64 -3.17
C THR A 165 9.78 17.99 -2.88
N LEU A 166 9.70 16.67 -2.73
CA LEU A 166 8.46 15.96 -2.47
C LEU A 166 8.41 15.44 -1.03
N ARG A 167 7.43 15.90 -0.27
CA ARG A 167 7.15 15.48 1.12
C ARG A 167 5.65 15.48 1.35
N GLY A 168 5.22 14.78 2.40
CA GLY A 168 3.81 14.79 2.79
C GLY A 168 3.02 13.55 2.42
N GLY A 169 1.70 13.62 2.57
CA GLY A 169 0.74 12.58 2.18
C GLY A 169 0.59 12.43 0.66
N LEU A 170 -0.15 11.42 0.21
CA LEU A 170 -0.37 11.17 -1.22
C LEU A 170 -0.98 12.39 -1.92
N GLN A 171 -1.97 13.03 -1.28
CA GLN A 171 -2.64 14.22 -1.79
C GLN A 171 -1.68 15.42 -1.96
N GLU A 172 -0.84 15.69 -0.95
CA GLU A 172 0.13 16.80 -0.98
C GLU A 172 1.20 16.59 -2.07
N ILE A 173 1.62 15.34 -2.26
CA ILE A 173 2.56 14.96 -3.33
C ILE A 173 1.89 15.09 -4.70
N ALA A 174 0.64 14.66 -4.86
CA ALA A 174 -0.10 14.82 -6.10
C ALA A 174 -0.25 16.30 -6.49
N GLU A 175 -0.60 17.17 -5.54
CA GLU A 175 -0.70 18.62 -5.75
C GLU A 175 0.64 19.23 -6.18
N SER A 176 1.74 18.84 -5.52
CA SER A 176 3.09 19.30 -5.86
C SER A 176 3.52 18.89 -7.27
N LEU A 177 2.99 17.77 -7.78
CA LEU A 177 3.27 17.23 -9.11
C LEU A 177 2.29 17.72 -10.19
N GLY A 178 1.28 18.51 -9.81
CA GLY A 178 0.20 18.96 -10.68
C GLY A 178 -0.75 17.84 -11.12
N VAL A 179 -0.84 16.75 -10.36
CA VAL A 179 -1.72 15.61 -10.63
C VAL A 179 -3.07 15.87 -9.97
N LYS A 180 -4.15 15.81 -10.77
CA LYS A 180 -5.51 16.01 -10.29
C LYS A 180 -6.16 14.68 -9.93
N ARG A 181 -6.77 14.61 -8.74
CA ARG A 181 -7.57 13.47 -8.30
C ARG A 181 -8.84 13.30 -9.13
N ILE A 182 -9.21 12.05 -9.38
CA ILE A 182 -10.48 11.64 -9.98
C ILE A 182 -11.17 10.69 -8.99
N GLY A 183 -12.38 11.04 -8.57
CA GLY A 183 -13.13 10.30 -7.55
C GLY A 183 -12.99 10.87 -6.13
N PRO A 184 -13.71 10.29 -5.16
CA PRO A 184 -13.71 10.74 -3.77
C PRO A 184 -12.35 10.52 -3.09
N GLN A 185 -11.90 11.44 -2.25
CA GLN A 185 -10.70 11.23 -1.43
C GLN A 185 -11.01 10.26 -0.28
N HIS A 186 -10.04 9.47 0.18
CA HIS A 186 -10.22 8.46 1.23
C HIS A 186 -11.21 7.37 0.83
N GLN A 187 -11.07 6.92 -0.41
CA GLN A 187 -11.68 5.70 -0.91
C GLN A 187 -10.66 5.01 -1.81
N ALA A 188 -10.48 3.71 -1.54
CA ALA A 188 -9.37 2.95 -2.07
C ALA A 188 -9.28 3.01 -3.61
N GLY A 189 -10.41 3.03 -4.33
CA GLY A 189 -10.42 3.13 -5.79
C GLY A 189 -9.75 4.42 -6.29
N SER A 190 -10.25 5.57 -5.84
CA SER A 190 -9.72 6.90 -6.18
C SER A 190 -8.28 7.10 -5.71
N ASP A 191 -7.94 6.63 -4.51
CA ASP A 191 -6.58 6.68 -3.99
C ASP A 191 -5.62 5.78 -4.77
N SER A 192 -6.07 4.60 -5.22
CA SER A 192 -5.26 3.73 -6.09
C SER A 192 -5.00 4.34 -7.47
N LEU A 193 -5.96 5.08 -8.01
CA LEU A 193 -5.83 5.79 -9.29
C LEU A 193 -4.87 6.98 -9.15
N LEU A 194 -5.01 7.75 -8.07
CA LEU A 194 -4.08 8.83 -7.77
C LEU A 194 -2.65 8.31 -7.55
N THR A 195 -2.51 7.18 -6.86
CA THR A 195 -1.24 6.48 -6.65
C THR A 195 -0.57 6.13 -7.99
N ALA A 196 -1.31 5.54 -8.94
CA ALA A 196 -0.78 5.24 -10.27
C ALA A 196 -0.32 6.51 -11.01
N ALA A 197 -1.18 7.53 -11.05
CA ALA A 197 -0.86 8.80 -11.72
C ALA A 197 0.37 9.50 -11.12
N VAL A 198 0.50 9.50 -9.78
CA VAL A 198 1.66 10.06 -9.07
C VAL A 198 2.93 9.28 -9.41
N PHE A 199 2.87 7.95 -9.46
CA PHE A 199 4.02 7.10 -9.77
C PHE A 199 4.62 7.43 -11.15
N PHE A 200 3.80 7.39 -12.20
CA PHE A 200 4.26 7.69 -13.57
C PHE A 200 4.73 9.14 -13.70
N ARG A 201 4.10 10.08 -12.98
CA ARG A 201 4.54 11.48 -12.94
C ARG A 201 5.92 11.63 -12.28
N ILE A 202 6.18 10.92 -11.19
CA ILE A 202 7.50 10.88 -10.54
C ILE A 202 8.54 10.29 -11.48
N GLN A 203 8.23 9.14 -12.09
CA GLN A 203 9.13 8.46 -13.02
C GLN A 203 9.54 9.36 -14.19
N THR A 204 8.59 10.11 -14.74
CA THR A 204 8.83 11.04 -15.85
C THR A 204 9.68 12.24 -15.43
N ILE A 205 9.41 12.86 -14.28
CA ILE A 205 10.05 14.13 -13.88
C ILE A 205 11.44 13.91 -13.26
N TYR A 206 11.61 12.86 -12.46
CA TYR A 206 12.78 12.71 -11.59
C TYR A 206 13.71 11.56 -11.98
N PHE A 207 13.25 10.67 -12.88
CA PHE A 207 13.97 9.44 -13.21
C PHE A 207 14.10 9.22 -14.73
N ASP A 208 13.86 10.23 -15.55
CA ASP A 208 13.96 10.15 -17.02
C ASP A 208 13.20 8.96 -17.63
N GLY A 209 12.06 8.59 -17.03
CA GLY A 209 11.26 7.44 -17.46
C GLY A 209 11.76 6.09 -16.94
N HIS A 210 12.88 6.00 -16.21
CA HIS A 210 13.47 4.75 -15.74
C HIS A 210 13.78 4.74 -14.23
N LEU A 211 12.97 4.02 -13.46
CA LEU A 211 13.20 3.78 -12.05
C LEU A 211 14.03 2.50 -11.86
N SER A 212 15.14 2.58 -11.12
CA SER A 212 16.04 1.43 -10.93
C SER A 212 15.53 0.44 -9.88
N ASP A 213 15.36 -0.81 -10.30
CA ASP A 213 14.97 -1.94 -9.46
C ASP A 213 15.88 -2.12 -8.23
N ASP A 214 17.20 -1.96 -8.39
CA ASP A 214 18.19 -2.24 -7.34
C ASP A 214 17.96 -1.43 -6.06
N TYR A 215 17.37 -0.24 -6.20
CA TYR A 215 17.17 0.71 -5.10
C TYR A 215 15.72 0.79 -4.61
N TYR A 216 14.75 0.62 -5.51
CA TYR A 216 13.35 0.95 -5.21
C TYR A 216 12.42 -0.27 -5.19
N LYS A 217 12.79 -1.39 -5.83
CA LYS A 217 11.96 -2.59 -5.84
C LYS A 217 12.00 -3.29 -4.48
N ASN A 218 10.83 -3.64 -3.97
CA ASN A 218 10.61 -4.44 -2.75
C ASN A 218 11.06 -3.74 -1.45
N TYR A 219 10.94 -2.41 -1.41
CA TYR A 219 11.15 -1.61 -0.20
C TYR A 219 9.85 -0.93 0.24
N LEU A 220 9.31 -1.34 1.38
CA LEU A 220 8.15 -0.68 2.00
C LEU A 220 8.60 0.43 2.94
N TYR A 221 7.91 1.57 2.92
CA TYR A 221 8.22 2.66 3.82
C TYR A 221 7.95 2.27 5.29
N GLY A 222 8.87 2.60 6.20
CA GLY A 222 8.72 2.36 7.64
C GLY A 222 9.28 1.02 8.13
N PHE A 223 9.77 0.17 7.22
CA PHE A 223 10.34 -1.14 7.52
C PHE A 223 11.82 -1.22 7.16
N SER A 224 12.52 -2.14 7.83
CA SER A 224 13.95 -2.37 7.66
C SER A 224 14.24 -3.62 6.81
N SER A 225 13.33 -4.59 6.84
CA SER A 225 13.42 -5.84 6.09
C SER A 225 12.94 -5.62 4.65
N GLY A 226 13.60 -6.28 3.68
CA GLY A 226 13.43 -6.06 2.24
C GLY A 226 14.66 -5.52 1.52
N ARG A 227 15.66 -5.01 2.27
CA ARG A 227 16.94 -4.55 1.70
C ARG A 227 17.86 -5.72 1.37
N LEU A 228 17.88 -6.18 0.11
CA LEU A 228 18.88 -7.13 -0.37
C LEU A 228 20.17 -6.46 -0.89
N GLY A 229 20.18 -5.13 -1.05
CA GLY A 229 21.32 -4.36 -1.59
C GLY A 229 21.91 -3.32 -0.63
N LYS A 230 23.25 -3.12 -0.70
CA LYS A 230 24.03 -2.10 0.04
C LYS A 230 24.32 -0.85 -0.79
N ASN A 231 23.63 -0.62 -1.89
CA ASN A 231 23.98 0.47 -2.79
C ASN A 231 23.05 1.67 -2.56
N SER A 232 23.61 2.88 -2.64
CA SER A 232 22.84 4.14 -2.66
C SER A 232 22.48 4.51 -4.11
N PRO A 233 21.30 5.13 -4.37
CA PRO A 233 20.88 5.47 -5.73
C PRO A 233 21.92 6.35 -6.42
N ALA A 234 22.20 6.06 -7.70
CA ALA A 234 23.08 6.88 -8.52
C ALA A 234 22.47 8.28 -8.70
N THR A 235 23.25 9.33 -8.46
CA THR A 235 22.80 10.72 -8.63
C THR A 235 22.80 11.09 -10.12
N HIS A 236 21.63 11.08 -10.75
CA HIS A 236 21.41 11.77 -12.02
C HIS A 236 20.43 12.93 -11.77
N GLY A 237 20.96 14.14 -11.58
CA GLY A 237 20.20 15.38 -11.41
C GLY A 237 20.25 16.01 -10.01
N ASP A 238 20.22 17.35 -9.95
CA ASP A 238 20.36 18.17 -8.72
C ASP A 238 19.27 17.92 -7.65
N ASN A 239 18.17 17.26 -8.03
CA ASN A 239 17.00 17.04 -7.19
C ASN A 239 17.00 15.72 -6.40
N LEU A 240 17.91 14.78 -6.72
CA LEU A 240 18.02 13.49 -6.04
C LEU A 240 19.00 13.55 -4.84
N VAL A 241 18.75 12.76 -3.79
CA VAL A 241 19.61 12.68 -2.60
C VAL A 241 20.08 11.25 -2.35
N LEU A 242 21.35 11.13 -1.94
CA LEU A 242 21.86 9.93 -1.28
C LEU A 242 21.15 9.78 0.08
N VAL A 243 20.42 8.67 0.23
CA VAL A 243 19.78 8.33 1.51
C VAL A 243 20.81 7.56 2.36
N ASP A 244 21.79 8.28 2.92
CA ASP A 244 22.92 7.72 3.69
C ASP A 244 22.57 7.29 5.13
N LYS A 245 21.29 7.33 5.53
CA LYS A 245 20.89 6.93 6.89
C LYS A 245 19.74 5.91 6.88
N PRO A 246 19.95 4.69 7.42
CA PRO A 246 18.85 3.88 7.87
C PRO A 246 18.25 4.56 9.11
N TYR A 247 17.00 4.23 9.41
CA TYR A 247 16.31 4.64 10.63
C TYR A 247 17.17 4.48 11.88
#